data_AF-A0A645HWU3-F1
#
_entry.id   AF-A0A645HWU3-F1
#
_cell.length_a   1.000
_cell.length_b   1.000
_cell.length_c   1.000
_cell.angle_alpha   90.00
_cell.angle_beta   90.00
_cell.angle_gamma   90.00
#
_symmetry.space_group_name_H-M   'P 1'
#
loop_
_entity.id
_entity.type
_entity.pdbx_description
1 polymer ?
#
loop_
_entity_poly.entity_id
_entity_poly.type
_entity_poly.pdbx_seq_one_letter_code
_entity_poly.pdbx_strand_id
1 'polypeptide(L)' 'MSVTVIAPTALEADGWDTGLMVLGTEKAKEVVRREGLAVYMIIKEGEGFKTWMSPQFESFLIREQN' A
#
# COMPACT_ATOMS: atom_id res chain seq x y z
N MET A 1 -9.95 2.02 -6.69
CA MET A 1 -8.60 1.79 -6.11
C MET A 1 -8.80 1.20 -4.73
N SER A 2 -7.90 0.32 -4.30
CA SER A 2 -7.82 -0.20 -2.94
C SER A 2 -6.42 0.01 -2.40
N VAL A 3 -6.30 0.27 -1.10
CA VAL A 3 -5.03 0.44 -0.38
C VAL A 3 -5.07 -0.47 0.84
N THR A 4 -3.99 -1.18 1.10
CA THR A 4 -3.79 -2.02 2.28
C THR A 4 -2.51 -1.56 2.96
N VAL A 5 -2.60 -1.24 4.25
CA VAL A 5 -1.46 -0.73 5.04
C VAL A 5 -1.19 -1.70 6.19
N ILE A 6 0.08 -2.03 6.39
CA ILE A 6 0.57 -2.73 7.58
C ILE A 6 1.31 -1.70 8.43
N ALA A 7 0.86 -1.53 9.67
CA ALA A 7 1.42 -0.58 10.63
C ALA A 7 1.49 -1.22 12.04
N PRO A 8 2.24 -0.64 12.99
CA PRO A 8 2.33 -1.16 14.36
C PRO A 8 0.97 -1.27 15.07
N THR A 9 0.03 -0.38 14.74
CA THR A 9 -1.34 -0.42 15.25
C THR A 9 -2.37 -0.37 14.13
N ALA A 10 -3.55 -0.98 14.38
CA ALA A 10 -4.67 -0.92 13.45
C ALA A 10 -5.20 0.52 13.25
N LEU A 11 -5.12 1.36 14.28
CA LEU A 11 -5.52 2.77 14.19
C LEU A 11 -4.63 3.56 13.22
N GLU A 12 -3.31 3.32 13.25
CA GLU A 12 -2.40 3.93 12.27
C GLU A 12 -2.69 3.43 10.86
N ALA A 13 -2.95 2.12 10.69
CA ALA A 13 -3.26 1.55 9.38
C ALA A 13 -4.53 2.18 8.76
N ASP A 14 -5.61 2.31 9.54
CA ASP A 14 -6.88 2.92 9.14
C ASP A 14 -6.76 4.42 8.83
N GLY A 15 -5.91 5.15 9.57
CA GLY A 15 -5.60 6.54 9.25
C GLY A 15 -4.83 6.68 7.94
N TRP A 16 -3.82 5.83 7.73
CA TRP A 16 -2.99 5.87 6.54
C TRP A 16 -3.73 5.43 5.29
N ASP A 17 -4.52 4.35 5.33
CA ASP A 17 -5.20 3.85 4.13
C ASP A 17 -6.17 4.89 3.55
N THR A 18 -6.90 5.60 4.41
CA THR A 18 -7.83 6.67 4.04
C THR A 18 -7.08 7.85 3.45
N GLY A 19 -6.00 8.30 4.11
CA GLY A 19 -5.18 9.41 3.62
C GLY A 19 -4.54 9.11 2.26
N LEU A 20 -4.01 7.90 2.08
CA LEU A 20 -3.39 7.47 0.83
C LEU A 20 -4.42 7.29 -0.30
N MET A 21 -5.63 6.82 0.00
CA MET A 21 -6.72 6.78 -0.97
C MET A 21 -7.12 8.18 -1.44
N VAL A 22 -7.19 9.16 -0.53
CA VAL A 22 -7.52 10.56 -0.86
C VAL A 22 -6.43 11.23 -1.72
N LEU A 23 -5.15 10.96 -1.43
CA LEU A 23 -4.03 11.52 -2.19
C LEU A 23 -3.96 11.04 -3.64
N GLY A 24 -4.48 9.84 -3.92
CA GLY A 24 -4.37 9.18 -5.22
C GLY A 24 -2.99 8.59 -5.47
N THR A 25 -2.91 7.69 -6.45
CA THR A 25 -1.80 6.75 -6.67
C THR A 25 -0.39 7.36 -6.62
N GLU A 26 -0.12 8.41 -7.40
CA GLU A 26 1.26 8.89 -7.55
C GLU A 26 1.76 9.61 -6.29
N LYS A 27 0.96 10.51 -5.71
CA LYS A 27 1.29 11.17 -4.44
C LYS A 27 1.34 10.18 -3.27
N ALA A 28 0.47 9.18 -3.27
CA ALA A 28 0.48 8.13 -2.27
C ALA A 28 1.81 7.34 -2.30
N LYS A 29 2.32 6.98 -3.48
CA LYS A 29 3.63 6.30 -3.61
C LYS A 29 4.80 7.16 -3.10
N GLU A 30 4.77 8.47 -3.34
CA GLU A 30 5.78 9.40 -2.82
C GLU A 30 5.79 9.44 -1.30
N VAL A 31 4.61 9.58 -0.68
CA VAL A 31 4.46 9.58 0.78
C VAL A 31 4.89 8.24 1.36
N VAL A 32 4.45 7.12 0.79
CA VAL A 32 4.82 5.77 1.25
C VAL A 32 6.34 5.57 1.23
N ARG A 33 7.04 6.04 0.19
CA ARG A 33 8.51 5.98 0.12
C ARG A 33 9.18 6.87 1.14
N ARG A 34 8.66 8.09 1.35
CA ARG A 34 9.22 9.07 2.28
C ARG A 34 9.10 8.61 3.73
N GLU A 35 7.92 8.09 4.09
CA GLU A 35 7.61 7.67 5.46
C GLU A 35 8.00 6.20 5.74
N GLY A 36 8.41 5.44 4.72
CA GLY A 36 8.84 4.05 4.87
C GLY A 36 7.71 3.08 5.21
N LEU A 37 6.50 3.31 4.70
CA LEU A 37 5.31 2.53 5.05
C LEU A 37 5.25 1.19 4.30
N ALA A 38 4.74 0.14 4.95
CA ALA A 38 4.41 -1.13 4.31
C ALA A 38 3.00 -1.04 3.69
N VAL A 39 2.93 -0.85 2.37
CA VAL A 39 1.66 -0.61 1.66
C VAL A 39 1.55 -1.45 0.40
N TYR A 40 0.36 -1.98 0.16
CA TYR A 40 -0.06 -2.63 -1.08
C TYR A 40 -1.23 -1.86 -1.70
N MET A 41 -1.19 -1.60 -3.00
CA MET A 41 -2.20 -0.84 -3.73
C MET A 41 -2.73 -1.65 -4.92
N ILE A 42 -4.04 -1.59 -5.13
CA ILE A 42 -4.72 -2.07 -6.35
C ILE A 42 -5.33 -0.86 -7.06
N ILE A 43 -4.84 -0.59 -8.26
CA ILE A 43 -5.15 0.61 -9.04
C ILE A 43 -5.91 0.17 -10.29
N LYS A 44 -7.00 0.87 -10.64
CA LYS A 44 -7.71 0.61 -11.90
C LYS A 44 -6.94 1.27 -13.04
N GLU A 45 -6.63 0.51 -14.09
CA GLU A 45 -5.90 0.98 -15.27
C GLU A 45 -6.66 0.52 -16.51
N GLY A 46 -7.37 1.45 -17.17
CA GLY A 46 -8.28 1.13 -18.27
C GLY A 46 -9.39 0.16 -17.86
N GLU A 47 -9.46 -0.97 -18.55
CA GLU A 47 -10.39 -2.07 -18.25
C GLU A 47 -9.86 -3.07 -17.20
N GLY A 48 -8.59 -2.93 -16.78
CA GLY A 48 -7.93 -3.84 -15.87
C GLY A 48 -7.56 -3.23 -14.52
N PHE A 49 -6.78 -4.02 -13.76
CA PHE A 49 -6.19 -3.61 -12.49
C PHE A 49 -4.68 -3.83 -12.51
N LYS A 50 -3.95 -2.90 -11.92
CA LYS A 50 -2.53 -2.98 -11.68
C LYS A 50 -2.26 -2.93 -10.19
N THR A 51 -1.29 -3.72 -9.74
CA THR A 51 -0.88 -3.75 -8.35
C THR A 51 0.47 -3.08 -8.17
N TRP A 52 0.69 -2.53 -6.98
CA TRP A 52 1.96 -1.95 -6.58
C TRP A 52 2.15 -2.20 -5.09
N MET A 53 3.37 -2.53 -4.68
CA MET A 53 3.71 -2.71 -3.27
C MET A 53 4.99 -1.96 -2.93
N SER A 54 5.09 -1.47 -1.69
CA SER A 54 6.33 -0.88 -1.19
C SER A 54 7.34 -1.97 -0.84
N PRO A 55 8.65 -1.66 -0.85
CA PRO A 55 9.69 -2.61 -0.42
C PRO A 55 9.45 -3.16 0.99
N GLN A 56 8.90 -2.34 1.89
CA GLN A 56 8.58 -2.72 3.26
C GLN A 56 7.42 -3.71 3.35
N PHE A 57 6.54 -3.74 2.34
CA PHE A 57 5.45 -4.73 2.32
C PHE A 57 5.98 -6.14 2.00
N GLU A 58 7.06 -6.25 1.21
CA GLU A 58 7.63 -7.54 0.80
C GLU A 58 8.10 -8.39 1.98
N SER A 59 8.58 -7.76 3.07
CA SER A 59 9.02 -8.49 4.27
C SER A 59 7.89 -9.21 5.01
N PHE A 60 6.63 -8.87 4.73
CA PHE A 60 5.45 -9.53 5.31
C PHE A 60 4.93 -10.69 4.46
N LEU A 61 5.47 -10.89 3.25
CA LEU A 61 5.05 -11.98 2.39
C LEU A 61 5.62 -13.31 2.90
N ILE A 62 4.75 -14.22 3.28
CA ILE A 62 5.12 -15.61 3.56
C ILE A 62 5.26 -16.32 2.21
N ARG A 63 6.46 -16.81 1.90
CA ARG A 63 6.68 -17.69 0.75
C ARG A 63 6.53 -19.13 1.23
N GLU A 64 5.51 -19.85 0.76
CA GLU A 64 5.49 -21.31 0.90
C GLU A 64 6.68 -21.89 0.13
N GLN A 65 7.57 -22.58 0.84
CA GLN A 65 8.54 -23.48 0.23
C GLN A 65 7.81 -24.80 -0.03
N ASN A 66 7.39 -25.01 -1.27
CA ASN A 66 7.06 -26.34 -1.78
C ASN A 66 8.32 -27.01 -2.34
#